data_AF-A0A2V8NRD8-F1
#
_entry.id   AF-A0A2V8NRD8-F1
#
_cell.length_a   1.000
_cell.length_b   1.000
_cell.length_c   1.000
_cell.angle_alpha   90.00
_cell.angle_beta   90.00
_cell.angle_gamma   90.00
#
_symmetry.space_group_name_H-M   'P 1'
#
loop_
_entity.id
_entity.type
_entity.pdbx_description
1 polymer ?
#
loop_
_entity_poly.entity_id
_entity_poly.type
_entity_poly.pdbx_seq_one_letter_code
_entity_poly.pdbx_strand_id
1 'polypeptide(L)'
;MKITIPRELLLVEIERRCFDRECNTRTRIGLTKEEARAYCGFECERCGRKWKDVLTERDVPEWWEGLSITDLHAIREDADAVQDEPGEVVKRMSEDFRRLQREGETGEE
;
A
#
# COMPACT_ATOMS: atom_id res chain seq x y z
N MET A 1 -4.02 -36.94 -28.58
CA MET A 1 -3.81 -35.56 -28.10
C MET A 1 -3.63 -35.60 -26.60
N LYS A 2 -2.44 -35.25 -26.08
CA LYS A 2 -2.24 -35.04 -24.64
C LYS A 2 -2.54 -33.57 -24.36
N ILE A 3 -3.60 -33.29 -23.60
CA ILE A 3 -3.90 -31.95 -23.11
C ILE A 3 -3.10 -31.80 -21.81
N THR A 4 -2.04 -30.99 -21.85
CA THR A 4 -1.27 -30.65 -20.65
C THR A 4 -1.95 -29.42 -20.05
N ILE A 5 -2.69 -29.61 -18.96
CA ILE A 5 -3.23 -28.49 -18.17
C ILE A 5 -2.14 -28.16 -17.15
N PRO A 6 -1.45 -27.02 -17.26
CA PRO A 6 -0.48 -26.60 -16.25
C PRO A 6 -1.21 -26.44 -14.92
N ARG A 7 -0.75 -27.17 -13.90
CA ARG A 7 -1.25 -27.03 -12.52
C ARG A 7 -0.46 -25.93 -11.86
N GLU A 8 -0.69 -24.69 -12.27
CA GLU A 8 -0.19 -23.54 -11.52
C GLU A 8 -1.02 -23.44 -10.24
N LEU A 9 -0.35 -23.55 -9.09
CA LEU A 9 -1.01 -23.43 -7.80
C LEU A 9 -1.45 -21.98 -7.64
N LEU A 10 -2.77 -21.77 -7.58
CA LEU A 10 -3.34 -20.50 -7.15
C LEU A 10 -2.88 -20.30 -5.70
N LEU A 11 -1.99 -19.34 -5.51
CA LEU A 11 -1.21 -19.23 -4.27
C LEU A 11 -1.85 -18.24 -3.30
N VAL A 12 -2.50 -17.19 -3.82
CA VAL A 12 -3.10 -16.16 -2.98
C VAL A 12 -4.41 -15.65 -3.58
N GLU A 13 -5.40 -15.45 -2.71
CA GLU A 13 -6.62 -14.70 -3.00
C GLU A 13 -6.59 -13.41 -2.19
N ILE A 14 -6.66 -12.27 -2.85
CA ILE A 14 -6.74 -10.95 -2.21
C ILE A 14 -8.14 -10.37 -2.40
N GLU A 15 -8.51 -9.48 -1.50
CA GLU A 15 -9.74 -8.72 -1.59
C GLU A 15 -9.41 -7.24 -1.80
N ARG A 16 -10.08 -6.62 -2.78
CA ARG A 16 -10.01 -5.18 -3.04
C ARG A 16 -11.40 -4.58 -3.10
N ARG A 17 -11.51 -3.33 -2.68
CA ARG A 17 -12.72 -2.53 -2.84
C ARG A 17 -12.50 -1.49 -3.93
N CYS A 18 -13.48 -1.31 -4.79
CA CYS A 18 -13.46 -0.26 -5.80
C CYS A 18 -13.25 1.11 -5.13
N PHE A 19 -12.27 1.89 -5.61
CA PHE A 19 -11.96 3.21 -5.06
C PHE A 19 -13.03 4.27 -5.35
N ASP A 20 -13.95 3.98 -6.27
CA ASP A 20 -15.14 4.82 -6.48
C ASP A 20 -16.08 4.69 -5.27
N ARG A 21 -16.31 5.83 -4.59
CA ARG A 21 -17.15 5.92 -3.38
C ARG A 21 -18.59 5.48 -3.62
N GLU A 22 -19.11 5.63 -4.84
CA GLU A 22 -20.47 5.22 -5.19
C GLU A 22 -20.55 3.71 -5.48
N CYS A 23 -19.47 3.14 -6.04
CA CYS A 23 -19.43 1.72 -6.37
C CYS A 23 -19.09 0.86 -5.16
N ASN A 24 -17.95 1.15 -4.52
CA ASN A 24 -17.36 0.47 -3.34
C ASN A 24 -17.50 -1.07 -3.34
N THR A 25 -17.54 -1.66 -4.54
CA THR A 25 -17.80 -3.09 -4.70
C THR A 25 -16.55 -3.86 -4.37
N ARG A 26 -16.76 -5.00 -3.72
CA ARG A 26 -15.71 -5.92 -3.29
C ARG A 26 -15.41 -6.88 -4.42
N THR A 27 -14.15 -6.92 -4.83
CA THR A 27 -13.62 -7.77 -5.90
C THR A 27 -12.60 -8.72 -5.29
N ARG A 28 -12.74 -10.00 -5.60
CA ARG A 28 -11.80 -11.04 -5.18
C ARG A 28 -10.89 -11.36 -6.34
N ILE A 29 -9.59 -11.33 -6.10
CA ILE A 29 -8.59 -11.49 -7.13
C ILE A 29 -7.75 -12.69 -6.74
N GLY A 30 -7.88 -13.78 -7.49
CA GLY A 30 -7.00 -14.94 -7.38
C GLY A 30 -5.75 -14.70 -8.21
N LEU A 31 -4.57 -14.88 -7.60
CA LEU A 31 -3.28 -14.68 -8.24
C LEU A 31 -2.41 -15.94 -8.10
N THR A 32 -1.76 -16.32 -9.19
CA THR A 32 -0.59 -17.21 -9.16
C THR A 32 0.64 -16.45 -8.64
N LYS A 33 1.78 -17.14 -8.46
CA LYS A 33 3.03 -16.48 -8.04
C LYS A 33 3.53 -15.49 -9.06
N GLU A 34 3.41 -15.84 -10.32
CA GLU A 34 3.82 -15.06 -11.46
C GLU A 34 2.91 -13.82 -11.60
N GLU A 35 1.60 -14.00 -11.45
CA GLU A 35 0.64 -12.90 -11.49
C GLU A 35 0.83 -11.95 -10.31
N ALA A 36 1.06 -12.46 -9.10
CA ALA A 36 1.34 -11.64 -7.92
C ALA A 36 2.61 -10.78 -8.10
N ARG A 37 3.65 -11.32 -8.75
CA ARG A 37 4.87 -10.56 -9.11
C ARG A 37 4.62 -9.44 -10.11
N ALA A 38 3.68 -9.64 -11.02
CA ALA A 38 3.33 -8.67 -12.07
C ALA A 38 2.13 -7.78 -11.70
N TYR A 39 1.58 -7.92 -10.49
CA TYR A 39 0.37 -7.25 -10.08
C TYR A 39 0.57 -5.73 -9.95
N CYS A 40 -0.18 -4.96 -10.74
CA CYS A 40 -0.12 -3.49 -10.79
C CYS A 40 -1.50 -2.81 -10.80
N GLY A 41 -2.56 -3.59 -10.58
CA GLY A 41 -3.92 -3.08 -10.63
C GLY A 41 -4.98 -4.17 -10.71
N PHE A 42 -6.23 -3.75 -10.55
CA PHE A 42 -7.39 -4.61 -10.70
C PHE A 42 -8.52 -3.92 -11.45
N GLU A 43 -9.41 -4.71 -12.04
CA GLU A 43 -10.64 -4.23 -12.66
C GLU A 43 -11.83 -4.52 -11.75
N CYS A 44 -12.67 -3.51 -11.53
CA CYS A 44 -13.86 -3.68 -10.73
C CYS A 44 -14.94 -4.46 -11.50
N GLU A 45 -15.38 -5.61 -10.96
CA GLU A 45 -16.40 -6.46 -11.57
C GLU A 45 -17.77 -5.77 -11.79
N ARG A 46 -18.06 -4.69 -11.06
CA ARG A 46 -19.34 -3.97 -11.18
C ARG A 46 -19.31 -2.82 -12.17
N CYS A 47 -18.29 -1.97 -12.09
CA CYS A 47 -18.23 -0.76 -12.93
C CYS A 47 -17.24 -0.87 -14.10
N GLY A 48 -16.47 -1.97 -14.20
CA GLY A 48 -15.49 -2.21 -15.26
C GLY A 48 -14.29 -1.25 -15.25
N ARG A 49 -14.16 -0.40 -14.22
CA ARG A 49 -13.02 0.53 -14.12
C ARG A 49 -11.78 -0.21 -13.66
N LYS A 50 -10.67 0.10 -14.30
CA LYS A 50 -9.33 -0.36 -13.91
C LYS A 50 -8.71 0.62 -12.92
N TRP A 51 -8.20 0.09 -11.83
CA TRP A 51 -7.51 0.84 -10.80
C TRP A 51 -6.06 0.39 -10.74
N LYS A 52 -5.14 1.35 -10.60
CA LYS A 52 -3.77 1.05 -10.19
C LYS A 52 -3.80 0.61 -8.73
N ASP A 53 -3.12 -0.49 -8.43
CA ASP A 53 -3.07 -1.08 -7.09
C ASP A 53 -1.79 -1.90 -6.96
N VAL A 54 -1.32 -2.07 -5.73
CA VAL A 54 -0.09 -2.80 -5.44
C VAL A 54 -0.34 -3.78 -4.30
N LEU A 55 0.36 -4.91 -4.33
CA LEU A 55 0.31 -5.84 -3.20
C LEU A 55 1.07 -5.25 -2.02
N THR A 56 0.50 -5.41 -0.83
CA THR A 56 1.13 -5.02 0.44
C THR A 56 1.61 -6.25 1.18
N GLU A 57 2.42 -6.05 2.23
CA GLU A 57 2.88 -7.14 3.12
C GLU A 57 1.71 -7.96 3.71
N ARG A 58 0.53 -7.35 3.86
CA ARG A 58 -0.67 -8.03 4.38
C ARG A 58 -1.28 -9.00 3.37
N ASP A 59 -1.00 -8.79 2.09
CA ASP A 59 -1.49 -9.62 1.00
C ASP A 59 -0.55 -10.79 0.70
N VAL A 60 0.71 -10.71 1.15
CA VAL A 60 1.75 -11.71 0.92
C VAL A 60 1.89 -12.58 2.17
N PRO A 61 1.56 -13.88 2.13
CA PRO A 61 1.73 -14.75 3.28
C PRO A 61 3.21 -14.90 3.70
N GLU A 62 3.46 -15.02 5.00
CA GLU A 62 4.82 -15.14 5.57
C GLU A 62 5.60 -16.35 5.03
N TRP A 63 4.91 -17.42 4.65
CA TRP A 63 5.53 -18.63 4.08
C TRP A 63 5.94 -18.47 2.60
N TRP A 64 5.73 -17.30 2.00
CA TRP A 64 6.05 -17.04 0.60
C TRP A 64 7.53 -16.68 0.39
N GLU A 65 8.40 -17.68 0.46
CA GLU A 65 9.84 -17.50 0.21
C GLU A 65 10.09 -17.01 -1.25
N GLY A 66 10.83 -15.89 -1.40
CA GLY A 66 11.24 -15.31 -2.68
C GLY A 66 10.32 -14.24 -3.29
N LEU A 67 9.44 -13.65 -2.48
CA LEU A 67 8.84 -12.33 -2.70
C LEU A 67 9.32 -11.41 -1.58
N SER A 68 10.63 -11.16 -1.53
CA SER A 68 11.11 -10.06 -0.69
C SER A 68 10.50 -8.77 -1.21
N ILE A 69 10.08 -7.89 -0.31
CA ILE A 69 9.54 -6.55 -0.58
C ILE A 69 10.36 -5.77 -1.63
N THR A 70 11.63 -6.12 -1.81
CA THR A 70 12.56 -5.59 -2.82
C THR A 70 12.38 -6.09 -4.26
N ASP A 71 11.78 -7.27 -4.49
CA ASP A 71 11.44 -7.77 -5.84
C ASP A 71 10.03 -7.32 -6.29
N LEU A 72 9.25 -6.77 -5.36
CA LEU A 72 8.04 -6.02 -5.64
C LEU A 72 8.46 -4.58 -5.93
N HIS A 73 8.76 -4.25 -7.19
CA HIS A 73 8.94 -2.86 -7.65
C HIS A 73 7.73 -1.94 -7.38
N ALA A 74 6.67 -2.48 -6.77
CA ALA A 74 5.42 -1.82 -6.45
C ALA A 74 5.33 -1.34 -4.98
N ILE A 75 6.30 -1.70 -4.11
CA ILE A 75 6.32 -1.22 -2.73
C ILE A 75 7.15 0.08 -2.67
N ARG A 76 6.43 1.21 -2.58
CA ARG A 76 6.89 2.61 -2.32
C ARG A 76 7.01 3.54 -3.53
N GLU A 77 5.90 3.88 -4.17
CA GLU A 77 5.78 5.24 -4.72
C GLU A 77 4.74 6.13 -4.01
N ASP A 78 3.80 5.58 -3.21
CA ASP A 78 2.69 6.39 -2.67
C ASP A 78 2.47 6.31 -1.14
N ALA A 79 3.47 5.89 -0.34
CA ALA A 79 3.32 5.87 1.12
C ALA A 79 3.86 7.12 1.85
N ASP A 80 4.80 7.88 1.28
CA ASP A 80 5.37 9.06 1.96
C ASP A 80 6.01 10.05 0.97
N ALA A 81 5.23 10.57 0.02
CA ALA A 81 5.61 11.76 -0.76
C ALA A 81 4.89 13.01 -0.24
N VAL A 82 4.80 13.17 1.09
CA VAL A 82 4.86 14.53 1.66
C VAL A 82 6.34 14.85 1.75
N GLN A 83 6.84 15.58 0.75
CA GLN A 83 8.19 16.15 0.77
C GLN A 83 8.25 17.23 1.86
N ASP A 84 8.30 16.83 3.13
CA ASP A 84 8.79 17.72 4.19
C ASP A 84 10.32 17.76 4.01
N GLU A 85 10.84 18.93 3.64
CA GLU A 85 12.28 19.14 3.42
C GLU A 85 13.06 18.69 4.67
N PRO A 86 14.24 18.05 4.51
CA PRO A 86 15.02 17.58 5.65
C PRO A 86 15.36 18.76 6.59
N GLY A 87 14.67 18.81 7.74
CA GLY A 87 14.82 19.85 8.76
C GLY A 87 13.57 20.66 9.07
N GLU A 88 12.48 20.55 8.28
CA GLU A 88 11.24 21.29 8.52
C GLU A 88 10.53 20.84 9.81
N VAL A 89 10.46 19.52 10.05
CA VAL A 89 9.89 18.95 11.29
C VAL A 89 10.68 19.41 12.52
N VAL A 90 12.01 19.44 12.44
CA VAL A 90 12.87 19.87 13.56
C VAL A 90 12.69 21.36 13.84
N LYS A 91 12.54 22.20 12.80
CA LYS A 91 12.21 23.62 12.96
C LYS A 91 10.85 23.81 13.64
N ARG A 92 9.82 23.12 13.17
CA ARG A 92 8.45 23.19 13.72
C ARG A 92 8.42 22.80 15.20
N MET A 93 9.02 21.65 15.53
CA MET A 93 9.12 21.19 16.92
C MET A 93 9.95 22.13 17.81
N SER A 94 10.99 22.77 17.25
CA SER A 94 11.79 23.77 17.99
C SER A 94 11.04 25.08 18.23
N GLU A 95 10.21 25.50 17.28
CA GLU A 95 9.37 26.69 17.41
C GLU A 95 8.24 26.49 18.43
N ASP A 96 7.60 25.32 18.40
CA ASP A 96 6.58 24.94 19.38
C ASP A 96 7.16 24.84 20.79
N PHE A 97 8.35 24.24 20.95
CA PHE A 97 9.03 24.16 22.23
C PHE A 97 9.38 25.55 22.80
N ARG A 98 9.87 26.47 21.95
CA ARG A 98 10.15 27.87 22.36
C ARG A 98 8.88 28.67 22.67
N ARG A 99 7.73 28.30 22.09
CA ARG A 99 6.45 28.93 22.42
C ARG A 99 6.00 28.48 23.82
N LEU A 100 6.07 27.19 24.10
CA LEU A 100 5.73 26.62 25.41
C LEU A 100 6.61 27.15 26.55
N GLN A 101 7.91 27.36 26.31
CA GLN A 101 8.78 27.97 27.33
C GLN A 101 8.38 29.42 27.66
N ARG A 102 8.00 30.22 26.66
CA ARG A 102 7.54 31.61 26.88
C ARG A 102 6.19 31.66 27.60
N GLU A 103 5.31 30.72 27.33
CA GLU A 103 4.01 30.59 28.00
C GLU A 103 4.16 30.06 29.45
N GLY A 104 5.20 29.29 29.74
CA GLY A 104 5.53 28.84 31.09
C GLY A 104 6.17 29.90 31.99
N GLU A 105 6.87 30.89 31.42
CA GLU A 105 7.54 31.98 32.18
C GLU A 105 6.60 33.13 32.58
N THR A 106 5.37 33.17 32.07
CA THR A 106 4.38 34.24 32.35
C THR A 106 3.27 33.79 33.32
N GLY A 107 3.42 32.61 33.93
CA GLY A 107 2.42 31.97 34.78
C GLY A 107 2.84 31.73 36.24
N GLU A 108 3.84 32.44 36.76
CA GLU A 108 4.17 32.46 38.19
C GLU A 108 4.21 33.90 38.72
N GLU A 109 3.05 34.49 38.97
CA GLU A 109 2.83 35.54 39.98
C GLU A 109 1.47 35.37 40.66
#